data_AF-A0A966W224-F1
#
_entry.id   AF-A0A966W224-F1
#
_cell.length_a   1.000
_cell.length_b   1.000
_cell.length_c   1.000
_cell.angle_alpha   90.00
_cell.angle_beta   90.00
_cell.angle_gamma   90.00
#
_symmetry.space_group_name_H-M   'P 1'
#
loop_
_entity.id
_entity.type
_entity.pdbx_description
1 polymer ?
#
loop_
_entity_poly.entity_id
_entity_poly.type
_entity_poly.pdbx_seq_one_letter_code
_entity_poly.pdbx_strand_id
1 'polypeptide(L)'
;MSLREDQRVIEFVRAARELRVMLESEPAEIAAWPRSLLVTLASLYALALKLPEIEVGEEEELRVPEEFDVTREQRIMIWNRVGRFFGEYDRYHDVFDPTDAHDHEVVGGAPSDDLMSMHGDIVPGL
;
A
#
# COMPACT_ATOMS: atom_id res chain seq x y z
N MET A 1 4.88 -12.32 -24.56
CA MET A 1 3.84 -12.65 -23.57
C MET A 1 3.35 -11.34 -23.01
N SER A 2 2.05 -11.08 -22.96
CA SER A 2 1.54 -9.83 -22.40
C SER A 2 1.82 -9.79 -20.89
N LEU A 3 2.24 -8.65 -20.34
CA LEU A 3 2.37 -8.48 -18.88
C LEU A 3 1.06 -8.80 -18.15
N ARG A 4 -0.09 -8.57 -18.80
CA ARG A 4 -1.43 -8.86 -18.26
C ARG A 4 -1.73 -10.36 -18.12
N GLU A 5 -0.97 -11.21 -18.81
CA GLU A 5 -1.12 -12.67 -18.77
C GLU A 5 -0.07 -13.33 -17.86
N ASP A 6 0.92 -12.57 -17.36
CA ASP A 6 1.93 -13.10 -16.46
C ASP A 6 1.30 -13.41 -15.09
N GLN A 7 1.39 -14.67 -14.67
CA GLN A 7 0.82 -15.14 -13.41
C GLN A 7 1.30 -14.33 -12.19
N ARG A 8 2.56 -13.85 -12.21
CA ARG A 8 3.14 -13.06 -11.12
C ARG A 8 2.48 -11.69 -11.02
N VAL A 9 2.19 -11.06 -12.16
CA VAL A 9 1.46 -9.79 -12.24
C VAL A 9 0.02 -9.99 -11.80
N ILE A 10 -0.65 -11.07 -12.24
CA ILE A 10 -2.03 -11.39 -11.85
C ILE A 10 -2.15 -11.56 -10.32
N GLU A 11 -1.21 -12.29 -9.71
CA GLU A 11 -1.19 -12.50 -8.26
C GLU A 11 -0.93 -11.21 -7.49
N PHE A 12 0.01 -10.38 -7.94
CA PHE A 12 0.27 -9.06 -7.38
C PHE A 12 -0.98 -8.18 -7.45
N VAL A 13 -1.62 -8.07 -8.61
CA VAL A 13 -2.86 -7.30 -8.82
C VAL A 13 -3.98 -7.78 -7.90
N ARG A 14 -4.10 -9.10 -7.67
CA ARG A 14 -5.09 -9.65 -6.72
C ARG A 14 -4.83 -9.18 -5.29
N ALA A 15 -3.58 -9.26 -4.82
CA ALA A 15 -3.20 -8.81 -3.48
C ALA A 15 -3.36 -7.29 -3.31
N ALA A 16 -3.02 -6.52 -4.34
CA ALA A 16 -3.20 -5.07 -4.38
C ALA A 16 -4.68 -4.66 -4.30
N ARG A 17 -5.57 -5.38 -5.01
CA ARG A 17 -7.03 -5.19 -4.89
C ARG A 17 -7.56 -5.55 -3.51
N GLU A 18 -7.02 -6.59 -2.88
CA GLU A 18 -7.37 -6.97 -1.51
C GLU A 18 -6.99 -5.87 -0.51
N LEU A 19 -5.76 -5.33 -0.60
CA LEU A 19 -5.34 -4.19 0.22
C LEU A 19 -6.25 -2.98 -0.01
N ARG A 20 -6.54 -2.64 -1.28
CA ARG A 20 -7.45 -1.55 -1.63
C ARG A 20 -8.81 -1.71 -0.93
N VAL A 21 -9.44 -2.88 -1.03
CA VAL A 21 -10.74 -3.16 -0.40
C VAL A 21 -10.66 -3.02 1.12
N MET A 22 -9.58 -3.52 1.73
CA MET A 22 -9.37 -3.41 3.18
C MET A 22 -9.27 -1.96 3.67
N LEU A 23 -8.71 -1.06 2.87
CA LEU A 23 -8.59 0.38 3.21
C LEU A 23 -9.87 1.16 2.87
N GLU A 24 -10.56 0.76 1.78
CA GLU A 24 -11.78 1.42 1.30
C GLU A 24 -13.07 0.97 2.01
N SER A 25 -13.02 -0.11 2.81
CA SER A 25 -14.18 -0.70 3.49
C SER A 25 -14.04 -0.69 5.01
N GLU A 26 -15.17 -0.81 5.69
CA GLU A 26 -15.20 -1.02 7.13
C GLU A 26 -14.89 -2.50 7.44
N PRO A 27 -13.97 -2.81 8.38
CA PRO A 27 -13.71 -4.19 8.77
C PRO A 27 -14.92 -4.80 9.47
N ALA A 28 -15.19 -6.07 9.17
CA ALA A 28 -16.19 -6.84 9.91
C ALA A 28 -15.84 -6.99 11.40
N GLU A 29 -14.54 -7.09 11.71
CA GLU A 29 -14.03 -7.19 13.08
C GLU A 29 -12.77 -6.32 13.23
N ILE A 30 -12.91 -5.17 13.91
CA ILE A 30 -11.83 -4.20 14.12
C ILE A 30 -10.63 -4.86 14.83
N ALA A 31 -10.87 -5.75 15.80
CA ALA A 31 -9.80 -6.40 16.56
C ALA A 31 -8.93 -7.35 15.71
N ALA A 32 -9.51 -7.95 14.67
CA ALA A 32 -8.80 -8.84 13.76
C ALA A 32 -8.14 -8.09 12.59
N TRP A 33 -8.60 -6.88 12.29
CA TRP A 33 -8.19 -6.11 11.12
C TRP A 33 -6.67 -5.85 11.04
N PRO A 34 -5.96 -5.44 12.12
CA PRO A 34 -4.51 -5.23 12.06
C PRO A 34 -3.74 -6.49 11.65
N ARG A 35 -4.16 -7.66 12.12
CA ARG A 35 -3.52 -8.93 11.74
C ARG A 35 -3.76 -9.25 10.27
N SER A 36 -4.99 -9.08 9.79
CA SER A 36 -5.31 -9.28 8.37
C SER A 36 -4.53 -8.30 7.50
N LEU A 37 -4.40 -7.04 7.92
CA LEU A 37 -3.63 -6.03 7.22
C LEU A 37 -2.16 -6.43 7.10
N LEU A 38 -1.53 -6.85 8.21
CA LEU A 38 -0.13 -7.31 8.21
C LEU A 38 0.10 -8.49 7.25
N VAL A 39 -0.82 -9.46 7.22
CA VAL A 39 -0.74 -10.58 6.29
C VAL A 39 -0.85 -10.12 4.84
N THR A 40 -1.79 -9.22 4.54
CA THR A 40 -1.97 -8.64 3.20
C THR A 40 -0.74 -7.85 2.76
N LEU A 41 -0.18 -7.01 3.65
CA LEU A 41 1.04 -6.23 3.37
C LEU A 41 2.24 -7.14 3.08
N ALA A 42 2.47 -8.16 3.92
CA ALA A 42 3.57 -9.10 3.73
C ALA A 42 3.42 -9.88 2.40
N SER A 43 2.20 -10.31 2.07
CA SER A 43 1.89 -10.99 0.81
C SER A 43 2.13 -10.08 -0.40
N LEU A 44 1.62 -8.85 -0.34
CA LEU A 44 1.79 -7.86 -1.40
C LEU A 44 3.27 -7.57 -1.65
N TYR A 45 4.04 -7.34 -0.59
CA TYR A 45 5.47 -7.10 -0.68
C TYR A 45 6.22 -8.29 -1.30
N ALA A 46 5.94 -9.51 -0.84
CA ALA A 46 6.55 -10.72 -1.40
C ALA A 46 6.20 -10.97 -2.88
N LEU A 47 5.01 -10.54 -3.32
CA LEU A 47 4.60 -10.60 -4.73
C LEU A 47 5.25 -9.49 -5.56
N ALA A 48 5.41 -8.30 -5.00
CA ALA A 48 6.09 -7.17 -5.64
C ALA A 48 7.52 -7.54 -6.04
N LEU A 49 8.26 -8.21 -5.14
CA LEU A 49 9.62 -8.69 -5.39
C LEU A 49 9.73 -9.72 -6.52
N LYS A 50 8.63 -10.33 -6.94
CA LYS A 50 8.59 -11.35 -8.01
C LYS A 50 8.15 -10.78 -9.36
N LEU A 51 7.74 -9.52 -9.41
CA LEU A 51 7.31 -8.89 -10.65
C LEU A 51 8.42 -8.99 -11.71
N PRO A 52 8.07 -9.21 -12.99
CA PRO A 52 9.06 -9.14 -14.06
C PRO A 52 9.72 -7.76 -14.05
N GLU A 53 11.01 -7.72 -14.33
CA GLU A 53 11.69 -6.47 -14.67
C GLU A 53 11.04 -5.89 -15.94
N ILE A 54 10.70 -4.61 -15.87
CA ILE A 54 10.17 -3.84 -17.00
C ILE A 54 11.20 -2.76 -17.29
N GLU A 55 11.74 -2.76 -18.50
CA GLU A 55 12.51 -1.64 -19.00
C GLU A 55 11.53 -0.51 -19.35
N VAL A 56 11.66 0.62 -18.67
CA VAL A 56 10.95 1.84 -19.07
C VAL A 56 11.64 2.34 -20.33
N GLY A 57 10.97 2.27 -21.48
CA GLY A 57 11.52 2.74 -22.75
C GLY A 57 11.78 4.25 -22.73
N GLU A 58 12.85 4.70 -23.40
CA GLU A 58 13.28 6.11 -23.43
C GLU A 58 12.23 7.08 -24.05
N GLU A 59 11.23 6.57 -24.78
CA GLU A 59 10.20 7.36 -25.47
C GLU A 59 8.78 7.24 -24.89
N GLU A 60 8.55 6.32 -23.95
CA GLU A 60 7.31 6.37 -23.18
C GLU A 60 7.52 7.40 -22.08
N GLU A 61 7.08 8.64 -22.32
CA GLU A 61 6.67 9.50 -21.23
C GLU A 61 5.79 8.62 -20.33
N LEU A 62 6.34 8.20 -19.18
CA LEU A 62 5.58 7.63 -18.09
C LEU A 62 4.58 8.72 -17.72
N ARG A 63 3.45 8.75 -18.41
CA ARG A 63 2.29 9.54 -18.05
C ARG A 63 1.72 8.84 -16.84
N VAL A 64 2.43 8.99 -15.72
CA VAL A 64 1.86 8.86 -14.40
C VAL A 64 0.66 9.81 -14.42
N PRO A 65 -0.58 9.30 -14.35
CA PRO A 65 -1.75 10.15 -14.44
C PRO A 65 -1.63 11.29 -13.41
N GLU A 66 -1.76 12.53 -13.85
CA GLU A 66 -1.73 13.70 -12.94
C GLU A 66 -2.91 13.66 -11.95
N GLU A 67 -4.01 13.04 -12.37
CA GLU A 67 -5.20 12.81 -11.57
C GLU A 67 -5.45 11.31 -11.45
N PHE A 68 -5.26 10.81 -10.23
CA PHE A 68 -5.61 9.44 -9.85
C PHE A 68 -7.12 9.34 -9.62
N ASP A 69 -7.72 8.16 -9.83
CA ASP A 69 -9.13 7.82 -9.53
C ASP A 69 -9.51 7.97 -8.02
N VAL A 70 -8.64 8.59 -7.22
CA VAL A 70 -8.82 8.89 -5.80
C VAL A 70 -8.75 10.40 -5.59
N THR A 71 -9.92 11.03 -5.46
CA THR A 71 -10.03 12.47 -5.17
C THR A 71 -9.42 12.77 -3.80
N ARG A 72 -9.02 14.04 -3.58
CA ARG A 72 -8.51 14.48 -2.28
C ARG A 72 -9.46 14.13 -1.13
N GLU A 73 -10.76 14.25 -1.35
CA GLU A 73 -11.80 13.89 -0.38
C GLU A 73 -11.78 12.40 -0.07
N GLN A 74 -11.65 11.54 -1.08
CA GLN A 74 -11.52 10.10 -0.88
C GLN A 74 -10.25 9.75 -0.08
N ARG A 75 -9.13 10.42 -0.36
CA ARG A 75 -7.89 10.24 0.42
C ARG A 75 -8.11 10.62 1.88
N ILE A 76 -8.73 11.77 2.14
CA ILE A 76 -9.05 12.22 3.50
C ILE A 76 -10.00 11.24 4.20
N MET A 77 -10.99 10.67 3.49
CA MET A 77 -11.89 9.68 4.07
C MET A 77 -11.17 8.38 4.45
N ILE A 78 -10.29 7.87 3.58
CA ILE A 78 -9.52 6.64 3.84
C ILE A 78 -8.56 6.89 5.00
N TRP A 79 -7.81 8.00 4.97
CA TRP A 79 -6.89 8.39 6.04
C TRP A 79 -7.59 8.47 7.40
N ASN A 80 -8.72 9.20 7.48
CA ASN A 80 -9.50 9.29 8.71
C ASN A 80 -10.06 7.93 9.15
N ARG A 81 -10.47 7.08 8.20
CA ARG A 81 -10.97 5.74 8.52
C ARG A 81 -9.88 4.88 9.14
N VAL A 82 -8.72 4.80 8.49
CA VAL A 82 -7.57 4.03 8.95
C VAL A 82 -7.11 4.55 10.31
N GLY A 83 -6.97 5.87 10.47
CA GLY A 83 -6.59 6.47 11.75
C GLY A 83 -7.56 6.13 12.88
N ARG A 84 -8.88 6.04 12.60
CA ARG A 84 -9.86 5.56 13.60
C ARG A 84 -9.67 4.11 14.01
N PHE A 85 -9.16 3.25 13.12
CA PHE A 85 -8.90 1.83 13.45
C PHE A 85 -7.68 1.66 14.34
N PHE A 86 -6.64 2.47 14.12
CA PHE A 86 -5.47 2.49 14.98
C PHE A 86 -5.68 3.27 16.27
N GLY A 87 -6.56 4.28 16.28
CA GLY A 87 -6.92 5.04 17.48
C GLY A 87 -5.70 5.70 18.12
N GLU A 88 -5.39 5.34 19.37
CA GLU A 88 -4.21 5.85 20.08
C GLU A 88 -2.88 5.31 19.52
N TYR A 89 -2.92 4.23 18.75
CA TYR A 89 -1.75 3.58 18.14
C TYR A 89 -1.43 4.09 16.74
N ASP A 90 -2.12 5.13 16.25
CA ASP A 90 -1.88 5.70 14.92
C ASP A 90 -0.62 6.59 14.86
N ARG A 91 0.25 6.51 15.86
CA ARG A 91 1.50 7.24 15.92
C ARG A 91 2.60 6.32 16.40
N TYR A 92 3.73 6.36 15.72
CA TYR A 92 4.95 5.69 16.14
C TYR A 92 6.14 6.65 16.06
N HIS A 93 7.20 6.28 16.77
CA HIS A 93 8.43 7.04 16.90
C HIS A 93 9.65 6.31 16.32
N ASP A 94 9.44 5.14 15.75
CA ASP A 94 10.51 4.25 15.31
C ASP A 94 10.07 3.55 14.01
N VAL A 95 10.96 3.52 13.03
CA VAL A 95 10.77 2.80 11.75
C VAL A 95 11.69 1.59 11.80
N PHE A 96 11.14 0.41 11.52
CA PHE A 96 11.94 -0.81 11.47
C PHE A 96 12.54 -0.98 10.07
N ASP A 97 13.83 -0.68 9.90
CA ASP A 97 14.62 -1.13 8.75
C ASP A 97 15.25 -2.51 9.05
N PRO A 98 14.81 -3.60 8.40
CA PRO A 98 15.40 -4.93 8.61
C PRO A 98 16.84 -5.06 8.09
N THR A 99 17.37 -4.05 7.39
CA THR A 99 18.70 -4.06 6.77
C THR A 99 19.73 -3.22 7.50
N ASP A 100 19.31 -2.33 8.40
CA ASP A 100 20.19 -1.52 9.24
C ASP A 100 19.97 -1.81 10.73
N ALA A 101 20.95 -2.48 11.33
CA ALA A 101 20.95 -2.83 12.76
C ALA A 101 21.12 -1.62 13.71
N HIS A 102 21.41 -0.43 13.17
CA HIS A 102 21.61 0.79 13.93
C HIS A 102 20.59 1.88 13.60
N ASP A 103 19.52 1.54 12.87
CA ASP A 103 18.44 2.48 12.60
C ASP A 103 17.70 2.79 13.91
N HIS A 104 18.06 3.93 14.47
CA HIS A 104 17.54 4.48 15.73
C HIS A 104 17.18 5.95 15.57
N GLU A 105 17.10 6.46 14.33
CA GLU A 105 16.61 7.80 14.10
C GLU A 105 15.11 7.81 14.38
N VAL A 106 14.71 8.65 15.34
CA VAL A 106 13.30 8.82 15.69
C VAL A 106 12.59 9.49 14.51
N VAL A 107 11.99 8.68 13.65
CA VAL A 107 11.07 9.14 12.62
C VAL A 107 9.66 9.06 13.22
N GLY A 108 9.04 10.23 13.40
CA GLY A 108 7.63 10.30 13.76
C GLY A 108 6.78 9.98 12.53
N GLY A 109 5.94 8.94 12.62
CA GLY A 109 5.05 8.54 11.54
C GLY A 109 3.69 8.05 12.05
N ALA A 110 2.79 7.81 11.11
CA ALA A 110 1.45 7.31 11.37
C ALA A 110 1.13 6.19 10.39
N PRO A 111 0.64 5.02 10.85
CA PRO A 111 0.17 3.96 9.96
C PRO A 111 -0.89 4.47 8.97
N SER A 112 -1.74 5.42 9.37
CA SER A 112 -2.70 6.07 8.48
C SER A 112 -2.05 6.85 7.33
N ASP A 113 -0.93 7.55 7.57
CA ASP A 113 -0.15 8.23 6.54
C ASP A 113 0.51 7.22 5.59
N ASP A 114 1.14 6.18 6.15
CA ASP A 114 1.85 5.16 5.36
C ASP A 114 0.89 4.40 4.45
N LEU A 115 -0.23 3.93 5.00
CA LEU A 115 -1.24 3.18 4.25
C LEU A 115 -1.93 4.04 3.21
N MET A 116 -2.10 5.33 3.47
CA MET A 116 -2.62 6.27 2.49
C MET A 116 -1.61 6.50 1.36
N SER A 117 -0.32 6.61 1.66
CA SER A 117 0.72 6.70 0.64
C SER A 117 0.72 5.46 -0.25
N MET A 118 0.72 4.26 0.35
CA MET A 118 0.66 3.00 -0.39
C MET A 118 -0.60 2.88 -1.25
N HIS A 119 -1.75 3.30 -0.74
CA HIS A 119 -3.00 3.33 -1.52
C HIS A 119 -2.87 4.25 -2.74
N GLY A 120 -2.22 5.41 -2.57
CA GLY A 120 -1.93 6.36 -3.63
C GLY A 120 -1.07 5.79 -4.76
N ASP A 121 -0.13 4.89 -4.45
CA ASP A 121 0.72 4.24 -5.45
C ASP A 121 0.02 3.05 -6.13
N ILE A 122 -0.80 2.31 -5.38
CA ILE A 122 -1.40 1.05 -5.85
C ILE A 122 -2.60 1.30 -6.77
N VAL A 123 -3.53 2.17 -6.37
CA VAL A 123 -4.77 2.37 -7.13
C VAL A 123 -4.54 2.80 -8.58
N PRO A 124 -3.58 3.69 -8.90
CA PRO A 124 -3.30 4.08 -10.28
C PRO A 124 -2.75 2.95 -11.15
N GLY A 125 -2.07 1.98 -10.54
CA GLY A 125 -1.48 0.83 -11.23
C GLY A 125 -2.45 -0.36 -11.43
N LEU A 126 -3.68 -0.28 -10.90
CA LEU A 126 -4.68 -1.36 -10.89
C LEU A 126 -5.73 -1.28 -12.00
#